data_AF-A0A528TQ39-F1
#
_entry.id   AF-A0A528TQ39-F1
#
_cell.length_a   1.000
_cell.length_b   1.000
_cell.length_c   1.000
_cell.angle_alpha   90.00
_cell.angle_beta   90.00
_cell.angle_gamma   90.00
#
_symmetry.space_group_name_H-M   'P 1'
#
loop_
_entity.id
_entity.type
_entity.pdbx_description
1 polymer ?
#
loop_
_entity_poly.entity_id
_entity_poly.type
_entity_poly.pdbx_seq_one_letter_code
_entity_poly.pdbx_strand_id
1 'polypeptide(L)'
;AVKSVADKLRKRTGLLDDGAILVDHAFGGQKPMLAINALMTKSEQDEQKGFVNLLKGTFGMFRNPTAHEAKVNWAMSKEDAEDLLSLVSLIHRRIDKAIMPPRA
;
A
#
# COMPACT_ATOMS: atom_id res chain seq x y z
N ALA A 1 -7.95 9.52 2.32
CA ALA A 1 -6.54 9.31 1.96
C ALA A 1 -6.27 7.85 1.57
N VAL A 2 -6.35 6.86 2.47
CA VAL A 2 -5.93 5.47 2.14
C VAL A 2 -6.67 4.81 0.96
N LYS A 3 -7.96 5.13 0.74
CA LYS A 3 -8.71 4.67 -0.46
C LYS A 3 -8.01 5.05 -1.78
N SER A 4 -7.39 6.22 -1.88
CA SER A 4 -6.71 6.64 -3.11
C SER A 4 -5.49 5.77 -3.44
N VAL A 5 -4.84 5.20 -2.41
CA VAL A 5 -3.75 4.23 -2.59
C VAL A 5 -4.27 2.96 -3.25
N ALA A 6 -5.37 2.40 -2.73
CA ALA A 6 -6.01 1.22 -3.31
C ALA A 6 -6.44 1.48 -4.77
N ASP A 7 -7.10 2.60 -5.03
CA ASP A 7 -7.52 2.97 -6.40
C ASP A 7 -6.33 3.13 -7.35
N LYS A 8 -5.22 3.71 -6.87
CA LYS A 8 -4.00 3.81 -7.67
C LYS A 8 -3.42 2.44 -8.01
N LEU A 9 -3.40 1.51 -7.04
CA LEU A 9 -2.95 0.14 -7.29
C LEU A 9 -3.82 -0.54 -8.33
N ARG A 10 -5.14 -0.47 -8.20
CA ARG A 10 -6.06 -1.04 -9.21
C ARG A 10 -5.84 -0.45 -10.60
N LYS A 11 -5.68 0.88 -10.71
CA LYS A 11 -5.36 1.54 -11.99
C LYS A 11 -4.02 1.07 -12.56
N ARG A 12 -3.03 0.85 -11.71
CA ARG A 12 -1.68 0.42 -12.08
C ARG A 12 -1.62 -1.06 -12.48
N THR A 13 -2.42 -1.93 -11.87
CA THR A 13 -2.31 -3.39 -12.02
C THR A 13 -3.46 -4.04 -12.76
N GLY A 14 -4.62 -3.39 -12.84
CA GLY A 14 -5.87 -3.96 -13.31
C GLY A 14 -6.56 -4.90 -12.31
N LEU A 15 -6.02 -5.03 -11.09
CA LEU A 15 -6.62 -5.87 -10.05
C LEU A 15 -7.96 -5.28 -9.55
N LEU A 16 -8.87 -6.15 -9.15
CA LEU A 16 -10.16 -5.79 -8.56
C LEU A 16 -10.24 -6.06 -7.06
N ASP A 17 -9.16 -6.61 -6.48
CA ASP A 17 -9.05 -6.94 -5.06
C ASP A 17 -9.12 -5.69 -4.16
N ASP A 18 -9.23 -5.91 -2.85
CA ASP A 18 -9.13 -4.86 -1.82
C ASP A 18 -8.23 -5.28 -0.66
N GLY A 19 -7.89 -4.33 0.20
CA GLY A 19 -7.21 -4.57 1.46
C GLY A 19 -5.85 -5.22 1.27
N ALA A 20 -5.53 -6.15 2.17
CA ALA A 20 -4.26 -6.87 2.13
C ALA A 20 -4.10 -7.74 0.87
N ILE A 21 -5.20 -8.29 0.33
CA ILE A 21 -5.19 -9.15 -0.85
C ILE A 21 -4.70 -8.35 -2.07
N LEU A 22 -5.21 -7.12 -2.25
CA LEU A 22 -4.74 -6.22 -3.31
C LEU A 22 -3.23 -5.95 -3.22
N VAL A 23 -2.73 -5.75 -2.01
CA VAL A 23 -1.30 -5.49 -1.77
C VAL A 23 -0.46 -6.72 -2.07
N ASP A 24 -0.91 -7.90 -1.62
CA ASP A 24 -0.21 -9.17 -1.84
C ASP A 24 -0.13 -9.52 -3.33
N HIS A 25 -1.22 -9.38 -4.07
CA HIS A 25 -1.21 -9.61 -5.51
C HIS A 25 -0.36 -8.58 -6.26
N ALA A 26 -0.36 -7.31 -5.83
CA ALA A 26 0.40 -6.27 -6.49
C ALA A 26 1.92 -6.37 -6.25
N PHE A 27 2.36 -6.60 -5.01
CA PHE A 27 3.76 -6.47 -4.60
C PHE A 27 4.35 -7.72 -3.92
N GLY A 28 3.53 -8.71 -3.60
CA GLY A 28 3.97 -9.92 -2.90
C GLY A 28 4.55 -10.99 -3.83
N GLY A 29 5.06 -12.06 -3.21
CA GLY A 29 5.62 -13.22 -3.91
C GLY A 29 7.02 -12.99 -4.50
N GLN A 30 7.54 -14.01 -5.19
CA GLN A 30 8.86 -13.93 -5.84
C GLN A 30 8.85 -13.15 -7.16
N LYS A 31 7.69 -13.11 -7.84
CA LYS A 31 7.49 -12.39 -9.11
C LYS A 31 6.31 -11.43 -8.97
N PRO A 32 6.47 -10.30 -8.26
CA PRO A 32 5.37 -9.37 -8.04
C PRO A 32 4.95 -8.68 -9.33
N MET A 33 3.70 -8.22 -9.42
CA MET A 33 3.25 -7.41 -10.56
C MET A 33 3.98 -6.06 -10.60
N LEU A 34 4.26 -5.49 -9.43
CA LEU A 34 4.97 -4.23 -9.24
C LEU A 34 6.17 -4.43 -8.33
N ALA A 35 7.31 -3.85 -8.72
CA ALA A 35 8.53 -3.81 -7.93
C ALA A 35 8.92 -2.36 -7.62
N ILE A 36 9.21 -2.04 -6.35
CA ILE A 36 9.60 -0.68 -5.95
C ILE A 36 11.09 -0.37 -6.17
N ASN A 37 11.86 -1.38 -6.56
CA ASN A 37 13.30 -1.36 -6.88
C ASN A 37 13.60 -2.54 -7.85
N ALA A 38 14.87 -2.87 -8.07
CA ALA A 38 15.26 -3.90 -9.04
C ALA A 38 15.10 -5.35 -8.53
N LEU A 39 14.87 -5.57 -7.23
CA LEU A 39 14.76 -6.89 -6.58
C LEU A 39 15.99 -7.82 -6.81
N MET A 40 17.13 -7.26 -7.19
CA MET A 40 18.34 -8.03 -7.51
C MET A 40 19.06 -8.50 -6.25
N THR A 41 19.07 -7.68 -5.21
CA THR A 41 19.76 -7.96 -3.95
C THR A 41 18.78 -8.39 -2.85
N LYS A 42 19.30 -9.09 -1.83
CA LYS A 42 18.51 -9.43 -0.63
C LYS A 42 17.95 -8.18 0.06
N SER A 43 18.73 -7.10 0.09
CA SER A 43 18.30 -5.83 0.68
C SER A 43 17.11 -5.22 -0.07
N GLU A 44 17.14 -5.22 -1.40
CA GLU A 44 16.03 -4.75 -2.22
C GLU A 44 14.76 -5.60 -2.05
N GLN A 45 14.93 -6.93 -1.97
CA GLN A 45 13.82 -7.85 -1.71
C GLN A 45 13.21 -7.65 -0.33
N ASP A 46 14.03 -7.35 0.68
CA ASP A 46 13.54 -7.06 2.02
C ASP A 46 12.89 -5.69 2.12
N GLU A 47 13.38 -4.69 1.37
CA GLU A 47 12.71 -3.39 1.22
C GLU A 47 11.32 -3.54 0.59
N GLN A 48 11.19 -4.38 -0.44
CA GLN A 48 9.89 -4.73 -1.04
C GLN A 48 8.95 -5.37 -0.02
N LYS A 49 9.42 -6.36 0.75
CA LYS A 49 8.62 -6.98 1.83
C LYS A 49 8.22 -5.98 2.91
N GLY A 50 9.14 -5.10 3.30
CA GLY A 50 8.86 -4.02 4.25
C GLY A 50 7.77 -3.09 3.74
N PHE A 51 7.81 -2.73 2.45
CA PHE A 51 6.79 -1.90 1.82
C PHE A 51 5.43 -2.59 1.75
N VAL A 52 5.39 -3.89 1.44
CA VAL A 52 4.17 -4.71 1.51
C VAL A 52 3.56 -4.66 2.91
N ASN A 53 4.37 -4.85 3.95
CA ASN A 53 3.90 -4.82 5.34
C ASN A 53 3.39 -3.43 5.74
N LEU A 54 4.09 -2.36 5.33
CA LEU A 54 3.65 -0.99 5.56
C LEU A 54 2.28 -0.71 4.94
N LEU A 55 2.07 -1.13 3.68
CA LEU A 55 0.78 -0.99 3.01
C LEU A 55 -0.33 -1.74 3.73
N LYS A 56 -0.10 -3.00 4.10
CA LYS A 56 -1.07 -3.80 4.85
C LYS A 56 -1.41 -3.19 6.21
N GLY A 57 -0.40 -2.72 6.93
CA GLY A 57 -0.58 -2.02 8.22
C GLY A 57 -1.39 -0.74 8.05
N THR A 58 -1.06 0.07 7.05
CA THR A 58 -1.81 1.31 6.73
C THR A 58 -3.27 1.01 6.39
N PHE A 59 -3.52 -0.03 5.58
CA PHE A 59 -4.87 -0.46 5.20
C PHE A 59 -5.63 -1.11 6.37
N GLY A 60 -4.93 -1.71 7.33
CA GLY A 60 -5.51 -2.26 8.56
C GLY A 60 -5.90 -1.16 9.55
N MET A 61 -4.99 -0.22 9.79
CA MET A 61 -5.13 0.85 10.78
C MET A 61 -6.14 1.91 10.36
N PHE A 62 -6.15 2.31 9.09
CA PHE A 62 -7.00 3.39 8.57
C PHE A 62 -8.11 2.86 7.65
N ARG A 63 -8.48 1.60 7.83
CA ARG A 63 -9.61 0.97 7.12
C ARG A 63 -10.86 1.77 7.47
N ASN A 64 -11.62 2.20 6.45
CA ASN A 64 -12.72 3.16 6.58
C ASN A 64 -13.74 2.77 7.69
N PRO A 65 -13.65 3.32 8.92
CA PRO A 65 -14.49 2.88 10.05
C PRO A 65 -15.95 3.32 9.87
N THR A 66 -16.19 4.33 9.03
CA THR A 66 -17.54 4.84 8.74
C THR A 66 -18.47 3.82 8.08
N ALA A 67 -17.96 2.67 7.61
CA ALA A 67 -18.79 1.60 7.04
C ALA A 67 -19.01 0.39 7.96
N HIS A 68 -18.22 0.19 9.03
CA HIS A 68 -18.25 -1.11 9.73
C HIS A 68 -18.18 -1.16 11.25
N GLU A 69 -17.94 -0.08 12.02
CA GLU A 69 -18.39 0.00 13.42
C GLU A 69 -18.02 1.35 14.06
N ALA A 70 -18.76 1.71 15.11
CA ALA A 70 -18.98 3.04 15.66
C ALA A 70 -17.76 3.99 15.63
N LYS A 71 -17.98 5.19 15.07
CA LYS A 71 -17.12 6.40 15.08
C LYS A 71 -16.59 6.84 16.46
N VAL A 72 -16.84 6.09 17.53
CA VAL A 72 -16.76 6.55 18.92
C VAL A 72 -15.37 6.34 19.53
N ASN A 73 -14.54 5.41 19.04
CA ASN A 73 -13.30 5.03 19.74
C ASN A 73 -11.98 5.49 19.10
N TRP A 74 -12.01 6.18 17.96
CA TRP A 74 -10.79 6.73 17.34
C TRP A 74 -10.94 8.23 17.05
N ALA A 75 -10.60 9.05 18.03
CA ALA A 75 -10.46 10.49 17.84
C ALA A 75 -9.13 10.75 17.09
N MET A 76 -9.21 10.93 15.76
CA MET A 76 -8.05 11.35 14.97
C MET A 76 -7.77 12.82 15.26
N SER A 77 -6.59 13.11 15.83
CA SER A 77 -6.13 14.49 16.01
C SER A 77 -5.75 15.14 14.67
N LYS A 78 -5.52 16.45 14.67
CA LYS A 78 -5.04 17.17 13.48
C LYS A 78 -3.64 16.67 13.09
N GLU A 79 -2.80 16.46 14.09
CA GLU A 79 -1.44 15.96 13.98
C GLU A 79 -1.43 14.55 13.36
N ASP A 80 -2.28 13.65 13.86
CA ASP A 80 -2.44 12.30 13.28
C ASP A 80 -2.88 12.34 11.81
N ALA A 81 -3.75 13.29 11.46
CA ALA A 81 -4.21 13.46 10.09
C ALA A 81 -3.09 13.96 9.17
N GLU A 82 -2.25 14.89 9.64
CA GLU A 82 -1.10 15.40 8.89
C GLU A 82 -0.03 14.32 8.66
N ASP A 83 0.26 13.51 9.68
CA ASP A 83 1.18 12.37 9.59
C ASP A 83 0.64 11.30 8.64
N LEU A 84 -0.65 11.00 8.71
CA LEU A 84 -1.31 10.08 7.78
C LEU A 84 -1.20 10.58 6.34
N LEU A 85 -1.45 11.87 6.08
CA LEU A 85 -1.33 12.45 4.74
C LEU A 85 0.11 12.38 4.23
N SER A 86 1.09 12.62 5.10
CA SER A 86 2.51 12.51 4.78
C SER A 86 2.91 11.07 4.43
N LEU A 87 2.45 10.09 5.21
CA LEU A 87 2.64 8.66 4.95
C LEU A 87 2.00 8.24 3.63
N VAL A 88 0.74 8.61 3.40
CA VAL A 88 0.04 8.30 2.14
C VAL A 88 0.73 8.94 0.93
N SER A 89 1.26 10.15 1.10
CA SER A 89 2.05 10.83 0.07
C SER A 89 3.35 10.08 -0.28
N LEU A 90 4.06 9.56 0.73
CA LEU A 90 5.24 8.72 0.52
C LEU A 90 4.87 7.44 -0.25
N ILE A 91 3.81 6.75 0.19
CA ILE A 91 3.32 5.53 -0.45
C ILE A 91 2.99 5.79 -1.92
N HIS A 92 2.27 6.87 -2.22
CA HIS A 92 1.95 7.24 -3.60
C HIS A 92 3.18 7.42 -4.46
N ARG A 93 4.19 8.16 -3.98
CA ARG A 93 5.45 8.36 -4.73
C ARG A 93 6.17 7.04 -5.00
N ARG A 94 6.13 6.10 -4.06
CA ARG A 94 6.76 4.77 -4.22
C ARG A 94 6.01 3.92 -5.23
N ILE A 95 4.68 3.96 -5.21
CA ILE A 95 3.85 3.29 -6.23
C ILE A 95 4.10 3.89 -7.61
N ASP A 96 4.16 5.21 -7.73
CA ASP A 96 4.36 5.88 -9.02
C ASP A 96 5.70 5.49 -9.66
N LYS A 97 6.75 5.38 -8.85
CA LYS A 97 8.09 4.96 -9.28
C LYS A 97 8.25 3.44 -9.47
N ALA A 98 7.29 2.64 -9.00
CA ALA A 98 7.39 1.19 -9.11
C ALA A 98 7.34 0.77 -10.59
N ILE A 99 8.08 -0.27 -10.94
CA ILE A 99 8.15 -0.83 -12.30
C ILE A 99 7.41 -2.16 -12.38
N MET A 100 6.97 -2.55 -13.57
CA MET A 100 6.49 -3.92 -13.83
C MET A 100 7.68 -4.76 -14.28
N PRO A 101 8.20 -5.69 -13.45
CA PRO A 101 9.28 -6.55 -13.89
C PRO A 101 8.81 -7.50 -15.02
N PRO A 102 9.72 -7.94 -15.91
CA PRO A 102 9.38 -8.88 -16.97
C PRO A 102 8.74 -10.15 -16.40
N ARG A 103 7.59 -10.55 -16.95
CA ARG A 103 6.97 -11.83 -16.63
C ARG A 103 7.53 -12.88 -17.60
N ALA A 104 8.35 -13.78 -17.06
CA ALA A 104 8.74 -15.02 -17.74
C ALA A 104 7.60 -16.04 -17.67
#